data_AF-A0A2S8RLM2-F1
#
_entry.id   AF-A0A2S8RLM2-F1
#
_cell.length_a   1.000
_cell.length_b   1.000
_cell.length_c   1.000
_cell.angle_alpha   90.00
_cell.angle_beta   90.00
_cell.angle_gamma   90.00
#
_symmetry.space_group_name_H-M   'P 1'
#
loop_
_entity.id
_entity.type
_entity.pdbx_description
1 polymer ?
#
loop_
_entity_poly.entity_id
_entity_poly.type
_entity_poly.pdbx_seq_one_letter_code
_entity_poly.pdbx_strand_id
1 'polypeptide(L)'
;MAAAQNIKTLCQNHWTQWKADCSGFLKAVAADLDVTLTGDANSIADQMGRAPWLQLGADADKAVAYAGLGYLVVAGLKATHHGHVAIIMPGQSKPYPLAYWGRYGGVGRQNTAINFSWNHADLANVQYYAIKP
;
A
#
# COMPACT_ATOMS: atom_id res chain seq x y z
N MET A 1 -18.53 -4.88 20.06
CA MET A 1 -17.07 -4.85 19.79
C MET A 1 -16.92 -4.53 18.31
N ALA A 2 -16.53 -3.31 17.96
CA ALA A 2 -16.28 -2.97 16.56
C ALA A 2 -15.12 -3.86 16.08
N ALA A 3 -15.41 -4.80 15.17
CA ALA A 3 -14.38 -5.61 14.55
C ALA A 3 -13.40 -4.64 13.88
N ALA A 4 -12.13 -4.65 14.28
CA ALA A 4 -11.10 -3.94 13.54
C ALA A 4 -11.26 -4.34 12.07
N GLN A 5 -11.60 -3.37 11.20
CA GLN A 5 -11.84 -3.65 9.79
C GLN A 5 -10.59 -4.33 9.24
N ASN A 6 -10.74 -5.56 8.79
CA ASN A 6 -9.60 -6.34 8.34
C ASN A 6 -9.17 -5.79 6.98
N ILE A 7 -8.03 -5.07 6.96
CA ILE A 7 -7.45 -4.46 5.76
C ILE A 7 -7.36 -5.49 4.62
N LYS A 8 -7.05 -6.75 4.94
CA LYS A 8 -7.02 -7.83 3.94
C LYS A 8 -8.38 -8.06 3.28
N THR A 9 -9.46 -8.05 4.05
CA THR A 9 -10.83 -8.21 3.53
C THR A 9 -11.22 -7.01 2.66
N LEU A 10 -10.91 -5.79 3.10
CA LEU A 10 -11.14 -4.59 2.29
C LEU A 10 -10.38 -4.64 0.96
N CYS A 11 -9.09 -5.03 1.03
CA CYS A 11 -8.26 -5.23 -0.16
C CYS A 11 -8.87 -6.29 -1.10
N GLN A 12 -9.34 -7.43 -0.57
CA GLN A 12 -9.97 -8.48 -1.38
C GLN A 12 -11.25 -8.01 -2.07
N ASN A 13 -12.08 -7.24 -1.36
CA ASN A 13 -13.35 -6.72 -1.90
C ASN A 13 -13.12 -5.73 -3.05
N HIS A 14 -12.16 -4.81 -2.88
CA HIS A 14 -11.84 -3.79 -3.89
C HIS A 14 -10.96 -4.31 -5.03
N TRP A 15 -10.28 -5.45 -4.84
CA TRP A 15 -9.31 -5.98 -5.79
C TRP A 15 -9.90 -6.17 -7.18
N THR A 16 -11.05 -6.83 -7.29
CA THR A 16 -11.64 -7.21 -8.58
C THR A 16 -11.95 -5.98 -9.46
N GLN A 17 -12.45 -4.91 -8.83
CA GLN A 17 -12.81 -3.66 -9.50
C GLN A 17 -11.57 -2.82 -9.86
N TRP A 18 -10.58 -2.76 -8.97
CA TRP A 18 -9.45 -1.83 -9.09
C TRP A 18 -8.12 -2.49 -9.47
N LYS A 19 -8.12 -3.78 -9.84
CA LYS A 19 -6.91 -4.51 -10.27
C LYS A 19 -6.10 -3.81 -11.38
N ALA A 20 -6.75 -2.98 -12.19
CA ALA A 20 -6.14 -2.22 -13.28
C ALA A 20 -5.77 -0.77 -12.92
N ASP A 21 -5.87 -0.37 -11.65
CA ASP A 21 -5.53 0.99 -11.18
C ASP A 21 -4.95 0.94 -9.77
N CYS A 22 -3.65 1.25 -9.64
CA CYS A 22 -2.95 1.26 -8.35
C CYS A 22 -3.46 2.35 -7.39
N SER A 23 -3.66 3.57 -7.89
CA SER A 23 -4.11 4.71 -7.10
C SER A 23 -5.58 4.58 -6.73
N GLY A 24 -6.42 4.14 -7.67
CA GLY A 24 -7.84 3.88 -7.43
C GLY A 24 -8.06 2.79 -6.38
N PHE A 25 -7.30 1.69 -6.45
CA PHE A 25 -7.35 0.63 -5.46
C PHE A 25 -7.02 1.14 -4.05
N LEU A 26 -5.93 1.88 -3.90
CA LEU A 26 -5.54 2.44 -2.61
C LEU A 26 -6.58 3.43 -2.08
N LYS A 27 -7.11 4.32 -2.93
CA LYS A 27 -8.16 5.27 -2.55
C LYS A 27 -9.42 4.57 -2.05
N ALA A 28 -9.84 3.49 -2.71
CA ALA A 28 -11.02 2.74 -2.32
C ALA A 28 -10.85 2.06 -0.95
N VAL A 29 -9.71 1.39 -0.72
CA VAL A 29 -9.41 0.78 0.58
C VAL A 29 -9.25 1.83 1.68
N ALA A 30 -8.61 2.96 1.37
CA ALA A 30 -8.43 4.06 2.31
C ALA A 30 -9.78 4.72 2.68
N ALA A 31 -10.69 4.90 1.72
CA ALA A 31 -12.01 5.47 1.96
C ALA A 31 -12.86 4.61 2.90
N ASP A 32 -12.79 3.28 2.80
CA ASP A 32 -13.47 2.36 3.73
C ASP A 32 -12.93 2.46 5.18
N LEU A 33 -11.71 2.99 5.31
CA LEU A 33 -10.99 3.20 6.55
C LEU A 33 -11.03 4.67 7.02
N ASP A 34 -11.93 5.48 6.45
CA ASP A 34 -12.06 6.93 6.70
C ASP A 34 -10.79 7.76 6.40
N VAL A 35 -9.85 7.20 5.64
CA VAL A 35 -8.63 7.88 5.20
C VAL A 35 -8.85 8.47 3.81
N THR A 36 -8.89 9.80 3.74
CA THR A 36 -9.07 10.50 2.45
C THR A 36 -7.74 10.62 1.70
N LEU A 37 -7.67 10.03 0.51
CA LEU A 37 -6.55 10.15 -0.42
C LEU A 37 -7.03 10.69 -1.76
N THR A 38 -6.27 11.61 -2.37
CA THR A 38 -6.66 12.26 -3.64
C THR A 38 -5.54 12.27 -4.67
N GLY A 39 -5.91 12.35 -5.95
CA GLY A 39 -4.95 12.38 -7.07
C GLY A 39 -4.42 11.00 -7.48
N ASP A 40 -3.26 11.01 -8.15
CA ASP A 40 -2.55 9.85 -8.68
C ASP A 40 -1.52 9.31 -7.67
N ALA A 41 -0.87 8.19 -7.99
CA ALA A 41 0.11 7.54 -7.11
C ALA A 41 1.24 8.49 -6.61
N ASN A 42 1.72 9.40 -7.45
CA ASN A 42 2.71 10.41 -7.06
C ASN A 42 2.14 11.40 -6.02
N SER A 43 0.93 11.92 -6.25
CA SER A 43 0.26 12.83 -5.32
C SER A 43 -0.08 12.15 -4.00
N ILE A 44 -0.43 10.87 -4.03
CA ILE A 44 -0.67 10.06 -2.84
C ILE A 44 0.64 9.88 -2.05
N ALA A 45 1.75 9.57 -2.71
CA ALA A 45 3.06 9.51 -2.05
C ALA A 45 3.43 10.84 -1.37
N ASP A 46 3.13 11.98 -2.00
CA ASP A 46 3.35 13.30 -1.40
C ASP A 46 2.44 13.57 -0.17
N GLN A 47 1.20 13.09 -0.19
CA GLN A 47 0.28 13.17 0.96
C GLN A 47 0.75 12.29 2.13
N MET A 48 1.20 11.07 1.84
CA MET A 48 1.74 10.15 2.84
C MET A 48 3.08 10.62 3.44
N GLY A 49 3.78 11.52 2.75
CA GLY A 49 4.96 12.22 3.28
C GLY A 49 4.64 13.27 4.35
N ARG A 50 3.37 13.49 4.71
CA ARG A 50 2.93 14.52 5.67
C ARG A 50 2.09 13.91 6.79
N ALA A 51 2.02 14.60 7.92
CA ALA A 51 1.10 14.23 9.00
C ALA A 51 -0.34 14.14 8.45
N PRO A 52 -1.17 13.17 8.91
CA PRO A 52 -0.96 12.28 10.05
C PRO A 52 -0.20 10.97 9.73
N TRP A 53 0.35 10.80 8.52
CA TRP A 53 1.07 9.59 8.16
C TRP A 53 2.44 9.52 8.86
N LEU A 54 2.76 8.31 9.32
CA LEU A 54 4.06 7.95 9.85
C LEU A 54 4.96 7.45 8.72
N GLN A 55 6.12 8.08 8.55
CA GLN A 55 7.11 7.63 7.59
C GLN A 55 7.95 6.52 8.24
N LEU A 56 7.83 5.30 7.71
CA LEU A 56 8.56 4.13 8.21
C LEU A 56 9.92 3.94 7.48
N GLY A 57 10.19 4.73 6.45
CA GLY A 57 11.40 4.63 5.63
C GLY A 57 11.37 3.40 4.73
N ALA A 58 12.54 2.83 4.40
CA ALA A 58 12.66 1.60 3.60
C ALA A 58 12.64 0.30 4.45
N ASP A 59 12.13 0.36 5.69
CA ASP A 59 12.13 -0.76 6.64
C ASP A 59 10.87 -1.63 6.49
N ALA A 60 11.01 -2.74 5.77
CA ALA A 60 9.92 -3.69 5.53
C ALA A 60 9.49 -4.44 6.81
N ASP A 61 10.39 -4.65 7.77
CA ASP A 61 10.07 -5.31 9.04
C ASP A 61 9.12 -4.41 9.86
N LYS A 62 9.42 -3.10 9.92
CA LYS A 62 8.49 -2.12 10.51
C LYS A 62 7.16 -2.07 9.76
N ALA A 63 7.18 -2.03 8.42
CA ALA A 63 5.96 -1.97 7.63
C ALA A 63 5.00 -3.13 7.97
N VAL A 64 5.50 -4.36 8.03
CA VAL A 64 4.68 -5.53 8.37
C VAL A 64 4.24 -5.51 9.83
N ALA A 65 5.08 -5.05 10.75
CA ALA A 65 4.72 -4.90 12.16
C ALA A 65 3.56 -3.92 12.35
N TYR A 66 3.61 -2.73 11.73
CA TYR A 66 2.52 -1.76 11.78
C TYR A 66 1.23 -2.28 11.15
N ALA A 67 1.33 -3.01 10.03
CA ALA A 67 0.19 -3.69 9.43
C ALA A 67 -0.42 -4.72 10.40
N GLY A 68 0.41 -5.43 11.17
CA GLY A 68 -0.02 -6.34 12.23
C GLY A 68 -0.70 -5.65 13.43
N LEU A 69 -0.40 -4.37 13.66
CA LEU A 69 -1.06 -3.53 14.66
C LEU A 69 -2.37 -2.91 14.16
N GLY A 70 -2.79 -3.21 12.93
CA GLY A 70 -4.02 -2.70 12.32
C GLY A 70 -3.87 -1.33 11.64
N TYR A 71 -2.65 -0.86 11.40
CA TYR A 71 -2.41 0.35 10.62
C TYR A 71 -2.57 0.05 9.13
N LEU A 72 -3.08 1.01 8.38
CA LEU A 72 -2.97 1.00 6.92
C LEU A 72 -1.53 1.33 6.54
N VAL A 73 -0.81 0.34 6.04
CA VAL A 73 0.58 0.49 5.61
C VAL A 73 0.66 0.45 4.09
N VAL A 74 1.29 1.47 3.52
CA VAL A 74 1.42 1.67 2.09
C VAL A 74 2.89 1.80 1.72
N ALA A 75 3.33 0.97 0.79
CA ALA A 75 4.59 1.15 0.08
C ALA A 75 4.36 2.08 -1.11
N GLY A 76 5.20 3.09 -1.26
CA GLY A 76 5.14 4.03 -2.37
C GLY A 76 6.53 4.29 -2.94
N LEU A 77 6.61 4.33 -4.27
CA LEU A 77 7.78 4.81 -4.99
C LEU A 77 7.32 5.80 -6.07
N LYS A 78 7.82 7.04 -5.97
CA LYS A 78 7.56 8.07 -6.98
C LYS A 78 8.39 7.78 -8.22
N ALA A 79 7.81 8.01 -9.40
CA ALA A 79 8.51 7.92 -10.67
C ALA A 79 8.09 9.06 -11.60
N THR A 80 8.93 9.39 -12.59
CA THR A 80 8.77 10.56 -13.47
C THR A 80 7.46 10.56 -14.26
N HIS A 81 6.88 9.39 -14.54
CA HIS A 81 5.62 9.26 -15.29
C HIS A 81 4.50 8.74 -14.39
N HIS A 82 4.60 7.47 -13.97
CA HIS A 82 3.62 6.84 -13.10
C HIS A 82 4.33 6.28 -11.87
N GLY A 83 4.14 6.95 -10.74
CA GLY A 83 4.48 6.34 -9.45
C GLY A 83 3.69 5.06 -9.23
N HIS A 84 4.10 4.31 -8.22
CA HIS A 84 3.40 3.09 -7.85
C HIS A 84 3.16 3.04 -6.34
N VAL A 85 2.05 2.42 -5.96
CA VAL A 85 1.65 2.26 -4.57
C VAL A 85 1.12 0.84 -4.35
N ALA A 86 1.45 0.26 -3.19
CA ALA A 86 1.03 -1.07 -2.79
C ALA A 86 0.69 -1.10 -1.30
N ILE A 87 -0.37 -1.79 -0.92
CA ILE A 87 -0.79 -1.95 0.49
C ILE A 87 -0.09 -3.17 1.08
N ILE A 88 0.63 -2.98 2.19
CA ILE A 88 1.38 -4.03 2.87
C ILE A 88 0.47 -4.81 3.81
N MET A 89 0.59 -6.14 3.76
CA MET A 89 -0.16 -7.04 4.61
C MET A 89 0.63 -7.45 5.85
N PRO A 90 -0.05 -7.73 6.97
CA PRO A 90 0.59 -8.38 8.11
C PRO A 90 1.05 -9.79 7.75
N GLY A 91 2.15 -10.24 8.36
CA GLY A 91 2.69 -11.59 8.14
C GLY A 91 4.21 -11.64 8.18
N GLN A 92 4.81 -12.27 7.17
CA GLN A 92 6.26 -12.34 7.01
C GLN A 92 6.75 -11.21 6.09
N SER A 93 7.79 -10.52 6.52
CA SER A 93 8.52 -9.50 5.74
C SER A 93 9.59 -10.10 4.84
N LYS A 94 10.03 -11.34 5.09
CA LYS A 94 11.15 -11.99 4.40
C LYS A 94 10.69 -13.15 3.53
N PRO A 95 11.28 -13.35 2.32
CA PRO A 95 12.28 -12.49 1.69
C PRO A 95 11.73 -11.12 1.24
N TYR A 96 10.41 -11.01 1.09
CA TYR A 96 9.70 -9.77 0.76
C TYR A 96 8.33 -9.75 1.43
N PRO A 97 7.84 -8.59 1.90
CA PRO A 97 6.51 -8.49 2.47
C PRO A 97 5.43 -8.80 1.43
N LEU A 98 4.30 -9.33 1.89
CA LEU A 98 3.11 -9.52 1.07
C LEU A 98 2.36 -8.19 0.91
N ALA A 99 1.79 -7.98 -0.28
CA ALA A 99 1.08 -6.76 -0.60
C ALA A 99 -0.10 -6.99 -1.57
N TYR A 100 -0.96 -5.97 -1.65
CA TYR A 100 -2.02 -5.82 -2.64
C TYR A 100 -1.83 -4.51 -3.41
N TRP A 101 -1.90 -4.54 -4.73
CA TRP A 101 -1.72 -3.32 -5.54
C TRP A 101 -2.34 -3.48 -6.91
N GLY A 102 -3.10 -2.48 -7.39
CA GLY A 102 -3.55 -2.43 -8.77
C GLY A 102 -2.37 -2.15 -9.72
N ARG A 103 -2.55 -2.31 -11.03
CA ARG A 103 -1.52 -1.89 -12.00
C ARG A 103 -2.15 -1.17 -13.18
N TYR A 104 -1.80 0.10 -13.35
CA TYR A 104 -2.21 0.87 -14.52
C TYR A 104 -1.73 0.20 -15.81
N GLY A 105 -2.64 0.04 -16.78
CA GLY A 105 -2.34 -0.63 -18.05
C GLY A 105 -2.14 -2.15 -17.95
N GLY A 106 -2.55 -2.78 -16.84
CA GLY A 106 -2.44 -4.23 -16.66
C GLY A 106 -3.33 -4.76 -15.56
N VAL A 107 -2.93 -5.90 -15.00
CA VAL A 107 -3.54 -6.49 -13.80
C VAL A 107 -2.47 -6.53 -12.73
N GLY A 108 -2.71 -5.89 -11.59
CA GLY A 108 -1.80 -5.96 -10.45
C GLY A 108 -1.91 -7.30 -9.72
N ARG A 109 -1.56 -7.35 -8.44
CA ARG A 109 -1.62 -8.61 -7.67
C ARG A 109 -2.25 -8.43 -6.30
N GLN A 110 -2.79 -9.55 -5.81
CA GLN A 110 -3.38 -9.69 -4.49
C GLN A 110 -2.55 -10.62 -3.64
N ASN A 111 -2.31 -10.26 -2.37
CA ASN A 111 -1.58 -11.04 -1.38
C ASN A 111 -0.27 -11.66 -1.91
N THR A 112 0.47 -10.92 -2.72
CA THR A 112 1.67 -11.42 -3.38
C THR A 112 2.89 -10.66 -2.87
N ALA A 113 4.07 -11.27 -2.94
CA ALA A 113 5.32 -10.62 -2.57
C ALA A 113 5.54 -9.32 -3.37
N ILE A 114 5.96 -8.26 -2.67
CA ILE A 114 6.12 -6.92 -3.23
C ILE A 114 7.16 -6.83 -4.37
N ASN A 115 8.05 -7.81 -4.50
CA ASN A 115 9.01 -7.91 -5.61
C ASN A 115 8.37 -8.17 -6.98
N PHE A 116 7.07 -8.50 -7.03
CA PHE A 116 6.33 -8.51 -8.28
C PHE A 116 5.77 -7.14 -8.67
N SER A 117 5.86 -6.16 -7.76
CA SER A 117 5.45 -4.78 -7.98
C SER A 117 6.63 -3.92 -8.43
N TRP A 118 7.79 -4.07 -7.79
CA TRP A 118 9.04 -3.39 -8.14
C TRP A 118 10.18 -4.38 -8.36
N ASN A 119 11.13 -4.02 -9.23
CA ASN A 119 12.37 -4.78 -9.35
C ASN A 119 13.26 -4.60 -8.09
N HIS A 120 14.32 -5.41 -7.97
CA HIS A 120 15.18 -5.39 -6.78
C HIS A 120 15.90 -4.04 -6.54
N ALA A 121 16.27 -3.33 -7.61
CA ALA A 121 16.93 -2.03 -7.49
C ALA A 121 15.96 -0.95 -6.99
N ASP A 122 14.72 -1.00 -7.45
CA ASP A 122 13.65 -0.08 -7.06
C ASP A 122 13.16 -0.36 -5.64
N LEU A 123 13.11 -1.63 -5.23
CA LEU A 123 12.71 -2.02 -3.87
C LEU A 123 13.56 -1.37 -2.78
N ALA A 124 14.85 -1.15 -3.02
CA ALA A 124 15.73 -0.45 -2.08
C ALA A 124 15.34 1.02 -1.88
N ASN A 125 14.61 1.61 -2.82
CA ASN A 125 14.16 3.00 -2.80
C ASN A 125 12.71 3.15 -2.34
N VAL A 126 11.96 2.05 -2.24
CA VAL A 126 10.56 2.06 -1.80
C VAL A 126 10.48 2.61 -0.39
N GLN A 127 9.58 3.58 -0.19
CA GLN A 127 9.28 4.14 1.12
C GLN A 127 7.97 3.56 1.63
N TYR A 128 7.95 3.18 2.90
CA TYR A 128 6.78 2.71 3.61
C TYR A 128 6.20 3.82 4.46
N TYR A 129 4.88 3.91 4.45
CA TYR A 129 4.09 4.88 5.20
C TYR A 129 2.99 4.15 5.96
N ALA A 130 2.70 4.56 7.17
CA ALA A 130 1.65 3.98 7.98
C ALA A 130 0.71 5.06 8.51
N ILE A 131 -0.59 4.79 8.48
CA ILE A 131 -1.60 5.62 9.14
C ILE A 131 -2.50 4.73 9.98
N LYS A 132 -2.92 5.26 11.12
CA LYS A 132 -3.94 4.61 11.92
C LYS A 132 -5.31 5.06 11.40
N PRO A 133 -6.14 4.16 10.87
CA PRO A 133 -7.53 4.48 10.58
C PRO A 133 -8.32 4.70 11.88
#